data_AF-A0A8J2WPH3-F1
#
_entry.id   AF-A0A8J2WPH3-F1
#
_cell.length_a   1.000
_cell.length_b   1.000
_cell.length_c   1.000
_cell.angle_alpha   90.00
_cell.angle_beta   90.00
_cell.angle_gamma   90.00
#
_symmetry.space_group_name_H-M   'P 1'
#
loop_
_entity.id
_entity.type
_entity.pdbx_description
1 polymer ?
#
loop_
_entity_poly.entity_id
_entity_poly.type
_entity_poly.pdbx_seq_one_letter_code
_entity_poly.pdbx_strand_id
1 'polypeptide(L)'
;MPHRCIAVALHAVAASALVARPKLIVFDLDATLWTPELYKLRRLPNYASAGPPGPMADQDVKLYAGARAALEELATDEAWKDTALACASRTNKGPWARQLLRDFTVAGRSLDDLLEYKEIFTGDKIAHFNNLEQKSEIDFGDMLFFDDARDGKYGNCAKVAQMGVCSAHCPDGITTEVWTNALAEFSRLKEAGEGMGTVVDAPGRVPEALPEGLVAASIKMFRDEKNFGFVRVDGVKGDVFFHGSSVASNVALAPGMKVKVRIGVDSRGRRQCDAVEAVDGAGDTLDEVERPIFSMNMPFAGLVAHGVKTLETRNHTMFVPYEGQEVLLHVGRRTYPDGGVHREILGRSLDEAEIDRVTSLPSGFSRGQAVAVVRVGKTELIADESDRCAPEVEAGACATGQAMGRYVTTITDARWLGRGVPMRGQPGVFAARVPRSVL
;
A
#
# COMPACT_ATOMS: atom_id res chain seq x y z
N MET A 1 42.33 10.45 9.19
CA MET A 1 41.58 11.66 9.61
C MET A 1 40.11 11.29 9.67
N PRO A 2 39.43 11.35 10.82
CA PRO A 2 38.05 10.90 10.91
C PRO A 2 37.11 11.98 10.35
N HIS A 3 36.21 11.56 9.47
CA HIS A 3 35.10 12.36 8.95
C HIS A 3 34.18 12.74 10.11
N ARG A 4 34.00 14.05 10.33
CA ARG A 4 33.05 14.58 11.31
C ARG A 4 31.62 14.39 10.78
N CYS A 5 30.88 13.43 11.34
CA CYS A 5 29.42 13.48 11.33
C CYS A 5 28.98 14.64 12.24
N ILE A 6 28.42 15.69 11.64
CA ILE A 6 27.71 16.73 12.40
C ILE A 6 26.25 16.28 12.43
N ALA A 7 25.83 15.71 13.56
CA ALA A 7 24.42 15.59 13.89
C ALA A 7 23.89 17.00 14.14
N VAL A 8 23.10 17.54 13.21
CA VAL A 8 22.37 18.78 13.44
C VAL A 8 21.21 18.44 14.36
N ALA A 9 21.31 18.85 15.62
CA ALA A 9 20.19 18.79 16.55
C ALA A 9 19.06 19.67 16.00
N LEU A 10 17.90 19.08 15.69
CA LEU A 10 16.66 19.83 15.38
C LEU A 10 16.25 20.64 16.62
N HIS A 11 16.73 21.86 16.72
CA HIS A 11 16.05 22.91 17.46
C HIS A 11 14.95 23.48 16.55
N ALA A 12 13.81 23.83 17.13
CA ALA A 12 12.80 24.62 16.43
C ALA A 12 13.50 25.85 15.83
N VAL A 13 13.50 25.95 14.50
CA VAL A 13 14.04 27.12 13.81
C VAL A 13 13.04 28.23 14.07
N ALA A 14 13.40 29.18 14.94
CA ALA A 14 12.60 30.39 15.12
C ALA A 14 12.48 31.11 13.78
N ALA A 15 11.33 31.73 13.48
CA ALA A 15 11.13 32.47 12.24
C ALA A 15 12.26 33.48 11.97
N SER A 16 12.82 34.09 13.03
CA SER A 16 13.96 35.01 12.99
C SER A 16 15.29 34.42 12.51
N ALA A 17 15.43 33.08 12.52
CA ALA A 17 16.63 32.36 12.09
C ALA A 17 16.59 31.95 10.60
N LEU A 18 15.47 32.15 9.90
CA LEU A 18 15.37 31.93 8.46
C LEU A 18 16.04 33.07 7.71
N VAL A 19 17.01 32.76 6.85
CA VAL A 19 17.68 33.75 6.00
C VAL A 19 16.77 34.19 4.84
N ALA A 20 15.89 33.30 4.37
CA ALA A 20 14.88 33.59 3.37
C ALA A 20 13.51 33.01 3.76
N ARG A 21 12.46 33.81 3.59
CA ARG A 21 11.06 33.42 3.84
C ARG A 21 10.28 33.34 2.53
N PRO A 22 9.29 32.44 2.40
CA PRO A 22 8.36 32.47 1.28
C PRO A 22 7.61 33.80 1.25
N LYS A 23 7.37 34.34 0.05
CA LYS A 23 6.48 35.50 -0.12
C LYS A 23 5.02 35.09 -0.13
N LEU A 24 4.72 33.84 -0.51
CA LEU A 24 3.39 33.26 -0.46
C LEU A 24 3.43 31.88 0.18
N ILE A 25 2.61 31.66 1.20
CA ILE A 25 2.37 30.33 1.77
C ILE A 25 0.97 29.88 1.41
N VAL A 26 0.88 28.73 0.72
CA VAL A 26 -0.36 28.16 0.22
C VAL A 26 -0.69 26.89 0.99
N PHE A 27 -1.92 26.78 1.47
CA PHE A 27 -2.41 25.60 2.17
C PHE A 27 -3.49 24.88 1.36
N ASP A 28 -3.41 23.55 1.23
CA ASP A 28 -4.64 22.76 1.05
C ASP A 28 -5.49 22.79 2.33
N LEU A 29 -6.77 22.43 2.21
CA LEU A 29 -7.72 22.48 3.32
C LEU A 29 -7.91 21.10 3.96
N ASP A 30 -8.46 20.17 3.19
CA ASP A 30 -8.89 18.87 3.66
C ASP A 30 -7.66 17.99 3.94
N ALA A 31 -7.60 17.35 5.11
CA ALA A 31 -6.45 16.55 5.56
C ALA A 31 -5.11 17.31 5.66
N THR A 32 -5.09 18.63 5.45
CA THR A 32 -3.91 19.48 5.56
C THR A 32 -4.04 20.49 6.70
N LEU A 33 -4.99 21.44 6.60
CA LEU A 33 -5.31 22.37 7.69
C LEU A 33 -6.23 21.71 8.72
N TRP A 34 -7.22 20.94 8.27
CA TRP A 34 -8.23 20.35 9.15
C TRP A 34 -8.57 18.89 8.87
N THR A 35 -9.28 18.31 9.83
CA THR A 35 -9.81 16.95 9.78
C THR A 35 -11.20 16.90 10.41
N PRO A 36 -12.11 16.01 9.96
CA PRO A 36 -11.99 15.12 8.80
C PRO A 36 -12.17 15.87 7.47
N GLU A 37 -11.86 15.22 6.36
CA GLU A 37 -12.15 15.74 5.01
C GLU A 37 -13.67 15.97 4.82
N LEU A 38 -14.07 17.09 4.22
CA LEU A 38 -15.47 17.52 4.17
C LEU A 38 -16.42 16.51 3.51
N TYR A 39 -15.96 15.74 2.52
CA TYR A 39 -16.81 14.74 1.87
C TYR A 39 -17.20 13.59 2.82
N LYS A 40 -16.46 13.36 3.91
CA LYS A 40 -16.74 12.31 4.89
C LYS A 40 -17.97 12.64 5.74
N LEU A 41 -18.27 13.93 5.91
CA LEU A 41 -19.40 14.41 6.72
C LEU A 41 -20.77 14.06 6.11
N ARG A 42 -20.86 13.79 4.80
CA ARG A 42 -22.10 13.34 4.13
C ARG A 42 -22.71 12.07 4.72
N ARG A 43 -21.93 11.31 5.50
CA ARG A 43 -22.36 10.05 6.16
C ARG A 43 -23.06 10.32 7.49
N LEU A 44 -23.03 11.55 7.98
CA LEU A 44 -23.67 11.94 9.22
C LEU A 44 -25.12 12.41 8.96
N PRO A 45 -26.08 12.12 9.86
CA PRO A 45 -27.51 12.35 9.65
C PRO A 45 -27.89 13.80 9.25
N ASN A 46 -27.09 14.78 9.66
CA ASN A 46 -27.40 16.20 9.51
C ASN A 46 -26.83 16.85 8.23
N TYR A 47 -26.09 16.12 7.39
CA TYR A 47 -25.29 16.71 6.29
C TYR A 47 -25.62 16.13 4.90
N ALA A 48 -26.86 15.69 4.71
CA ALA A 48 -27.34 15.13 3.45
C ALA A 48 -27.46 16.18 2.32
N SER A 49 -27.72 17.44 2.67
CA SER A 49 -27.72 18.58 1.75
C SER A 49 -26.56 19.53 2.08
N ALA A 50 -25.93 20.15 1.08
CA ALA A 50 -24.89 21.17 1.30
C ALA A 50 -25.47 22.51 1.80
N GLY A 51 -26.73 22.52 2.23
CA GLY A 51 -27.42 23.68 2.78
C GLY A 51 -27.14 23.86 4.27
N PRO A 52 -27.44 25.03 4.82
CA PRO A 52 -27.28 25.29 6.25
C PRO A 52 -28.23 24.42 7.10
N PRO A 53 -27.82 24.02 8.33
CA PRO A 53 -26.52 24.33 8.94
C PRO A 53 -25.37 23.51 8.33
N GLY A 54 -24.28 24.19 7.96
CA GLY A 54 -23.04 23.54 7.56
C GLY A 54 -22.26 23.01 8.77
N PRO A 55 -21.15 22.30 8.54
CA PRO A 55 -20.32 21.78 9.62
C PRO A 55 -19.78 22.89 10.51
N MET A 56 -19.66 22.60 11.81
CA MET A 56 -19.20 23.55 12.81
C MET A 56 -17.70 23.39 13.07
N ALA A 57 -16.98 24.52 13.00
CA ALA A 57 -15.58 24.61 13.41
C ALA A 57 -15.41 24.20 14.89
N ASP A 58 -14.28 23.54 15.17
CA ASP A 58 -13.88 22.99 16.48
C ASP A 58 -14.82 21.92 17.09
N GLN A 59 -15.93 21.59 16.42
CA GLN A 59 -16.86 20.52 16.80
C GLN A 59 -16.81 19.37 15.79
N ASP A 60 -17.31 19.61 14.58
CA ASP A 60 -17.40 18.61 13.51
C ASP A 60 -16.11 18.51 12.71
N VAL A 61 -15.44 19.65 12.54
CA VAL A 61 -14.18 19.80 11.83
C VAL A 61 -13.21 20.51 12.76
N LYS A 62 -11.98 20.03 12.83
CA LYS A 62 -10.95 20.54 13.74
C LYS A 62 -9.67 20.80 12.97
N LEU A 63 -9.02 21.92 13.26
CA LEU A 63 -7.66 22.17 12.77
C LEU A 63 -6.71 21.14 13.38
N TYR A 64 -5.71 20.72 12.60
CA TYR A 64 -4.57 20.01 13.17
C TYR A 64 -3.83 20.94 14.14
N ALA A 65 -3.26 20.38 15.21
CA ALA A 65 -2.56 21.17 16.22
C ALA A 65 -1.38 21.95 15.62
N GLY A 66 -0.62 21.34 14.70
CA GLY A 66 0.46 22.02 14.00
C GLY A 66 -0.02 23.08 13.02
N ALA A 67 -1.12 22.84 12.30
CA ALA A 67 -1.77 23.84 11.47
C ALA A 67 -2.20 25.07 12.28
N ARG A 68 -2.84 24.85 13.45
CA ARG A 68 -3.23 25.93 14.36
C ARG A 68 -2.02 26.72 14.84
N ALA A 69 -0.96 26.05 15.29
CA ALA A 69 0.27 26.72 15.74
C ALA A 69 0.96 27.51 14.62
N ALA A 70 1.04 26.95 13.41
CA ALA A 70 1.62 27.64 12.24
C ALA A 70 0.82 28.89 11.87
N LEU A 71 -0.52 28.79 11.85
CA LEU A 71 -1.38 29.94 11.59
C LEU A 71 -1.29 31.01 12.69
N GLU A 72 -1.14 30.59 13.96
CA GLU A 72 -0.93 31.51 15.09
C GLU A 72 0.40 32.25 14.94
N GLU A 73 1.47 31.55 14.59
CA GLU A 73 2.79 32.14 14.30
C GLU A 73 2.69 33.17 13.16
N LEU A 74 2.11 32.79 12.03
CA LEU A 74 1.91 33.66 10.86
C LEU A 74 1.06 34.90 11.17
N ALA A 75 0.10 34.77 12.10
CA ALA A 75 -0.80 35.87 12.45
C ALA A 75 -0.20 36.85 13.47
N THR A 76 0.83 36.45 14.21
CA THR A 76 1.29 37.21 15.40
C THR A 76 2.77 37.59 15.38
N ASP A 77 3.62 36.88 14.64
CA ASP A 77 5.04 37.22 14.52
C ASP A 77 5.26 38.18 13.34
N GLU A 78 5.73 39.38 13.66
CA GLU A 78 6.05 40.47 12.72
C GLU A 78 7.07 40.05 11.65
N ALA A 79 7.83 38.98 11.86
CA ALA A 79 8.72 38.41 10.84
C ALA A 79 7.98 37.94 9.57
N TRP A 80 6.67 37.71 9.65
CA TRP A 80 5.82 37.24 8.55
C TRP A 80 4.99 38.33 7.87
N LYS A 81 5.17 39.61 8.24
CA LYS A 81 4.36 40.72 7.70
C LYS A 81 4.41 40.87 6.17
N ASP A 82 5.49 40.39 5.54
CA ASP A 82 5.74 40.45 4.10
C ASP A 82 5.43 39.11 3.40
N THR A 83 4.82 38.16 4.11
CA THR A 83 4.39 36.86 3.58
C THR A 83 2.87 36.83 3.47
N ALA A 84 2.37 36.79 2.24
CA ALA A 84 0.95 36.60 1.98
C ALA A 84 0.54 35.14 2.21
N LEU A 85 -0.73 34.94 2.56
CA LEU A 85 -1.29 33.60 2.80
C LEU A 85 -2.41 33.27 1.81
N ALA A 86 -2.48 32.00 1.40
CA ALA A 86 -3.48 31.51 0.48
C ALA A 86 -3.98 30.11 0.80
N CYS A 87 -5.13 29.74 0.23
CA CYS A 87 -5.52 28.34 0.11
C CYS A 87 -5.84 27.93 -1.33
N ALA A 88 -5.55 26.66 -1.62
CA ALA A 88 -5.90 26.00 -2.87
C ALA A 88 -6.58 24.67 -2.52
N SER A 89 -7.85 24.48 -2.83
CA SER A 89 -8.59 23.26 -2.47
C SER A 89 -9.48 22.75 -3.59
N ARG A 90 -9.35 21.45 -3.87
CA ARG A 90 -10.15 20.72 -4.87
C ARG A 90 -11.52 20.28 -4.36
N THR A 91 -11.92 20.69 -3.15
CA THR A 91 -13.14 20.18 -2.52
C THR A 91 -14.39 20.53 -3.34
N ASN A 92 -15.30 19.57 -3.48
CA ASN A 92 -16.62 19.83 -4.07
C ASN A 92 -17.62 20.42 -3.05
N LYS A 93 -17.16 20.72 -1.83
CA LYS A 93 -17.93 21.33 -0.74
C LYS A 93 -17.55 22.80 -0.51
N GLY A 94 -17.36 23.55 -1.60
CA GLY A 94 -16.94 24.95 -1.56
C GLY A 94 -17.73 25.85 -0.60
N PRO A 95 -19.08 25.77 -0.52
CA PRO A 95 -19.85 26.55 0.45
C PRO A 95 -19.47 26.24 1.92
N TRP A 96 -19.30 24.97 2.27
CA TRP A 96 -18.87 24.58 3.62
C TRP A 96 -17.44 24.99 3.91
N ALA A 97 -16.52 24.83 2.95
CA ALA A 97 -15.14 25.27 3.11
C ALA A 97 -15.06 26.77 3.40
N ARG A 98 -15.78 27.61 2.64
CA ARG A 98 -15.84 29.07 2.88
C ARG A 98 -16.51 29.42 4.21
N GLN A 99 -17.50 28.64 4.65
CA GLN A 99 -18.09 28.83 5.97
C GLN A 99 -17.06 28.54 7.07
N LEU A 100 -16.38 27.39 7.01
CA LEU A 100 -15.36 27.02 7.98
C LEU A 100 -14.19 28.01 8.03
N LEU A 101 -13.79 28.60 6.90
CA LEU A 101 -12.77 29.66 6.91
C LEU A 101 -13.22 30.88 7.73
N ARG A 102 -14.50 31.24 7.71
CA ARG A 102 -15.04 32.33 8.55
C ARG A 102 -15.18 31.90 10.01
N ASP A 103 -15.54 30.64 10.26
CA ASP A 103 -15.87 30.14 11.59
C ASP A 103 -14.61 29.79 12.41
N PHE A 104 -13.55 29.26 11.78
CA PHE A 104 -12.28 29.01 12.45
C PHE A 104 -11.58 30.32 12.79
N THR A 105 -11.20 30.47 14.06
CA THR A 105 -10.46 31.62 14.55
C THR A 105 -9.09 31.21 15.11
N VAL A 106 -8.11 32.06 14.81
CA VAL A 106 -6.71 31.95 15.22
C VAL A 106 -6.23 33.36 15.56
N ALA A 107 -5.61 33.53 16.75
CA ALA A 107 -5.14 34.84 17.23
C ALA A 107 -6.19 35.97 17.14
N GLY A 108 -7.48 35.64 17.34
CA GLY A 108 -8.59 36.59 17.28
C GLY A 108 -9.05 37.00 15.88
N ARG A 109 -8.49 36.41 14.82
CA ARG A 109 -8.89 36.62 13.41
C ARG A 109 -9.50 35.35 12.82
N SER A 110 -10.42 35.48 11.86
CA SER A 110 -10.89 34.31 11.11
C SER A 110 -9.82 33.84 10.11
N LEU A 111 -9.87 32.57 9.68
CA LEU A 111 -8.99 32.13 8.60
C LEU A 111 -9.34 32.82 7.27
N ASP A 112 -10.60 33.22 7.08
CA ASP A 112 -11.01 34.01 5.91
C ASP A 112 -10.31 35.38 5.88
N ASP A 113 -10.08 36.01 7.03
CA ASP A 113 -9.33 37.28 7.14
C ASP A 113 -7.81 37.10 7.06
N LEU A 114 -7.30 35.91 7.40
CA LEU A 114 -5.87 35.60 7.34
C LEU A 114 -5.44 35.18 5.94
N LEU A 115 -6.25 34.39 5.23
CA LEU A 115 -5.96 33.89 3.89
C LEU A 115 -6.44 34.88 2.84
N GLU A 116 -5.52 35.68 2.31
CA GLU A 116 -5.77 36.72 1.31
C GLU A 116 -6.29 36.14 -0.01
N TYR A 117 -5.68 35.06 -0.50
CA TYR A 117 -6.04 34.44 -1.78
C TYR A 117 -6.68 33.06 -1.58
N LYS A 118 -7.83 32.83 -2.23
CA LYS A 118 -8.67 31.64 -1.98
C LYS A 118 -9.12 30.99 -3.29
N GLU A 119 -8.40 29.95 -3.71
CA GLU A 119 -8.76 29.11 -4.85
C GLU A 119 -9.48 27.84 -4.37
N ILE A 120 -10.81 27.86 -4.35
CA ILE A 120 -11.63 26.73 -3.88
C ILE A 120 -12.61 26.30 -4.97
N PHE A 121 -12.19 25.33 -5.79
CA PHE A 121 -13.01 24.74 -6.85
C PHE A 121 -12.48 23.36 -7.25
N THR A 122 -13.33 22.52 -7.82
CA THR A 122 -12.92 21.21 -8.33
C THR A 122 -12.03 21.38 -9.56
N GLY A 123 -10.93 20.64 -9.66
CA GLY A 123 -10.01 20.72 -10.80
C GLY A 123 -8.66 20.11 -10.43
N ASP A 124 -7.61 20.52 -11.12
CA ASP A 124 -6.23 20.20 -10.74
C ASP A 124 -5.55 21.39 -10.04
N LYS A 125 -4.49 21.11 -9.29
CA LYS A 125 -3.73 22.15 -8.57
C LYS A 125 -2.92 23.06 -9.50
N ILE A 126 -2.69 22.67 -10.76
CA ILE A 126 -1.97 23.51 -11.71
C ILE A 126 -2.81 24.76 -12.01
N ALA A 127 -4.11 24.59 -12.28
CA ALA A 127 -5.03 25.70 -12.48
C ALA A 127 -5.15 26.62 -11.25
N HIS A 128 -5.14 26.04 -10.04
CA HIS A 128 -5.16 26.83 -8.81
C HIS A 128 -3.90 27.69 -8.68
N PHE A 129 -2.72 27.11 -8.90
CA PHE A 129 -1.46 27.83 -8.76
C PHE A 129 -1.25 28.89 -9.84
N ASN A 130 -1.69 28.66 -11.08
CA ASN A 130 -1.69 29.69 -12.11
C ASN A 130 -2.56 30.90 -11.71
N ASN A 131 -3.74 30.65 -11.12
CA ASN A 131 -4.60 31.73 -10.63
C ASN A 131 -3.97 32.46 -9.43
N LEU A 132 -3.28 31.74 -8.54
CA LEU A 132 -2.59 32.34 -7.39
C LEU A 132 -1.42 33.21 -7.84
N GLU A 133 -0.57 32.74 -8.74
CA GLU A 133 0.52 33.53 -9.33
C GLU A 133 -0.04 34.81 -9.99
N GLN A 134 -1.10 34.68 -10.80
CA GLN A 134 -1.72 35.84 -11.45
C GLN A 134 -2.30 36.86 -10.46
N LYS A 135 -2.92 36.40 -9.36
CA LYS A 135 -3.58 37.30 -8.38
C LYS A 135 -2.61 37.91 -7.37
N SER A 136 -1.56 37.17 -7.02
CA SER A 136 -0.57 37.60 -6.05
C SER A 136 0.62 38.32 -6.68
N GLU A 137 0.86 38.12 -7.97
CA GLU A 137 2.05 38.60 -8.69
C GLU A 137 3.36 38.10 -8.05
N ILE A 138 3.30 36.93 -7.40
CA ILE A 138 4.45 36.26 -6.76
C ILE A 138 4.85 35.07 -7.63
N ASP A 139 6.12 35.01 -8.01
CA ASP A 139 6.66 33.90 -8.81
C ASP A 139 6.59 32.56 -8.05
N PHE A 140 6.42 31.44 -8.75
CA PHE A 140 6.39 30.10 -8.14
C PHE A 140 7.58 29.80 -7.23
N GLY A 141 8.78 30.27 -7.60
CA GLY A 141 9.99 30.09 -6.81
C GLY A 141 10.00 30.82 -5.46
N ASP A 142 9.04 31.70 -5.20
CA ASP A 142 8.84 32.39 -3.92
C ASP A 142 7.66 31.82 -3.10
N MET A 143 7.07 30.72 -3.56
CA MET A 143 5.93 30.06 -2.91
C MET A 143 6.33 28.81 -2.13
N LEU A 144 5.66 28.58 -1.00
CA LEU A 144 5.69 27.34 -0.24
C LEU A 144 4.29 26.76 -0.12
N PHE A 145 4.11 25.50 -0.47
CA PHE A 145 2.80 24.84 -0.54
C PHE A 145 2.71 23.65 0.40
N PHE A 146 1.68 23.57 1.24
CA PHE A 146 1.41 22.40 2.10
C PHE A 146 0.21 21.60 1.59
N ASP A 147 0.36 20.28 1.42
CA ASP A 147 -0.73 19.38 0.97
C ASP A 147 -0.47 17.91 1.41
N ASP A 148 -1.52 17.14 1.67
CA ASP A 148 -1.44 15.73 2.09
C ASP A 148 -1.19 14.78 0.90
N ALA A 149 -1.54 15.18 -0.33
CA ALA A 149 -1.41 14.35 -1.52
C ALA A 149 -0.06 14.58 -2.20
N ARG A 150 0.93 13.74 -1.90
CA ARG A 150 2.29 13.81 -2.47
C ARG A 150 2.32 13.61 -4.00
N ASP A 151 2.05 12.37 -4.46
CA ASP A 151 2.34 11.90 -5.83
C ASP A 151 1.21 11.08 -6.47
N GLY A 152 1.43 10.63 -7.72
CA GLY A 152 0.56 9.70 -8.44
C GLY A 152 -0.67 10.37 -9.06
N LYS A 153 -1.68 9.56 -9.41
CA LYS A 153 -2.88 10.03 -10.12
C LYS A 153 -3.55 11.23 -9.44
N TYR A 154 -3.62 11.20 -8.11
CA TYR A 154 -4.28 12.22 -7.28
C TYR A 154 -3.30 13.17 -6.57
N GLY A 155 -1.99 12.97 -6.74
CA GLY A 155 -0.95 13.77 -6.12
C GLY A 155 -0.97 15.22 -6.60
N ASN A 156 -0.75 16.11 -5.64
CA ASN A 156 -0.74 17.55 -5.78
C ASN A 156 0.68 18.11 -5.63
N CYS A 157 1.41 17.69 -4.59
CA CYS A 157 2.75 18.22 -4.27
C CYS A 157 3.69 18.09 -5.46
N ALA A 158 3.85 16.89 -6.04
CA ALA A 158 4.76 16.68 -7.16
C ALA A 158 4.39 17.49 -8.41
N LYS A 159 3.09 17.73 -8.65
CA LYS A 159 2.63 18.51 -9.81
C LYS A 159 2.92 19.99 -9.63
N VAL A 160 2.68 20.50 -8.42
CA VAL A 160 2.95 21.90 -8.07
C VAL A 160 4.45 22.15 -7.99
N ALA A 161 5.23 21.20 -7.48
CA ALA A 161 6.68 21.24 -7.51
C ALA A 161 7.25 21.36 -8.92
N GLN A 162 6.67 20.68 -9.92
CA GLN A 162 7.09 20.84 -11.33
C GLN A 162 6.88 22.25 -11.88
N MET A 163 6.05 23.08 -11.24
CA MET A 163 5.85 24.49 -11.61
C MET A 163 6.93 25.40 -11.00
N GLY A 164 7.81 24.87 -10.14
CA GLY A 164 8.86 25.63 -9.45
C GLY A 164 8.52 26.04 -8.02
N VAL A 165 7.43 25.52 -7.46
CA VAL A 165 7.01 25.77 -6.07
C VAL A 165 7.68 24.79 -5.12
N CYS A 166 8.14 25.26 -3.96
CA CYS A 166 8.55 24.35 -2.88
C CYS A 166 7.30 23.72 -2.27
N SER A 167 7.12 22.41 -2.42
CA SER A 167 5.94 21.72 -1.89
C SER A 167 6.30 20.91 -0.65
N ALA A 168 5.48 20.95 0.40
CA ALA A 168 5.66 20.28 1.67
C ALA A 168 4.54 19.25 1.87
N HIS A 169 4.93 17.98 1.95
CA HIS A 169 3.98 16.88 2.07
C HIS A 169 3.57 16.64 3.53
N CYS A 170 2.25 16.63 3.74
CA CYS A 170 1.60 16.63 5.06
C CYS A 170 0.69 15.39 5.24
N PRO A 171 1.21 14.16 5.28
CA PRO A 171 0.39 12.94 5.22
C PRO A 171 -0.60 12.76 6.36
N ASP A 172 -0.35 13.43 7.49
CA ASP A 172 -1.14 13.36 8.72
C ASP A 172 -1.58 14.78 9.14
N GLY A 173 -1.76 15.69 8.17
CA GLY A 173 -1.95 17.12 8.40
C GLY A 173 -0.65 17.86 8.71
N ILE A 174 -0.75 19.18 8.83
CA ILE A 174 0.41 20.00 9.21
C ILE A 174 0.71 19.76 10.70
N THR A 175 1.91 19.25 10.96
CA THR A 175 2.51 19.15 12.28
C THR A 175 3.55 20.26 12.47
N THR A 176 3.94 20.54 13.72
CA THR A 176 5.05 21.48 14.00
C THR A 176 6.35 21.05 13.31
N GLU A 177 6.58 19.74 13.17
CA GLU A 177 7.71 19.19 12.44
C GLU A 177 7.61 19.48 10.94
N VAL A 178 6.47 19.19 10.30
CA VAL A 178 6.25 19.51 8.88
C VAL A 178 6.50 21.00 8.63
N TRP A 179 5.90 21.85 9.46
CA TRP A 179 6.00 23.30 9.39
C TRP A 179 7.44 23.80 9.45
N THR A 180 8.14 23.49 10.55
CA THR A 180 9.50 23.98 10.81
C THR A 180 10.47 23.60 9.69
N ASN A 181 10.32 22.40 9.14
CA ASN A 181 11.29 21.85 8.22
C ASN A 181 11.03 22.20 6.77
N ALA A 182 9.76 22.36 6.39
CA ALA A 182 9.40 22.99 5.14
C ALA A 182 9.99 24.40 5.05
N LEU A 183 9.90 25.17 6.13
CA LEU A 183 10.49 26.52 6.21
C LEU A 183 12.02 26.50 6.16
N ALA A 184 12.66 25.62 6.92
CA ALA A 184 14.11 25.50 6.92
C ALA A 184 14.66 25.11 5.54
N GLU A 185 14.03 24.14 4.88
CA GLU A 185 14.46 23.70 3.54
C GLU A 185 14.18 24.77 2.48
N PHE A 186 13.05 25.48 2.57
CA PHE A 186 12.80 26.63 1.71
C PHE A 186 13.91 27.68 1.85
N SER A 187 14.26 28.07 3.08
CA SER A 187 15.33 29.04 3.32
C SER A 187 16.66 28.56 2.74
N ARG A 188 17.01 27.29 3.00
CA ARG A 188 18.24 26.67 2.49
C ARG A 188 18.33 26.70 0.96
N LEU A 189 17.24 26.31 0.27
CA LEU A 189 17.19 26.29 -1.19
C LEU A 189 17.36 27.71 -1.77
N LYS A 190 16.72 28.71 -1.15
CA LYS A 190 16.88 30.11 -1.56
C LYS A 190 18.32 30.59 -1.38
N GLU A 191 18.91 30.33 -0.23
CA GLU A 191 20.29 30.72 0.07
C GLU A 191 21.29 30.07 -0.90
N ALA A 192 21.07 28.80 -1.24
CA ALA A 192 21.92 28.06 -2.17
C ALA A 192 21.70 28.41 -3.64
N GLY A 193 20.65 29.18 -3.98
CA GLY A 193 20.24 29.43 -5.36
C GLY A 193 19.77 28.15 -6.09
N GLU A 194 19.33 27.14 -5.34
CA GLU A 194 18.83 25.88 -5.87
C GLU A 194 17.39 26.02 -6.37
N GLY A 195 16.98 25.12 -7.27
CA GLY A 195 15.61 25.11 -7.80
C GLY A 195 14.60 24.71 -6.73
N MET A 196 13.55 25.52 -6.58
CA MET A 196 12.48 25.28 -5.60
C MET A 196 11.54 24.14 -5.94
N GLY A 197 11.55 23.63 -7.18
CA GLY A 197 10.63 22.61 -7.69
C GLY A 197 10.84 21.21 -7.10
N THR A 198 10.81 21.12 -5.78
CA THR A 198 11.03 19.92 -4.98
C THR A 198 9.85 19.67 -4.05
N VAL A 199 9.77 18.44 -3.55
CA VAL A 199 8.83 18.05 -2.50
C VAL A 199 9.62 17.77 -1.23
N VAL A 200 9.40 18.61 -0.21
CA VAL A 200 9.93 18.47 1.15
C VAL A 200 9.02 17.53 1.94
N ASP A 201 9.60 16.44 2.44
CA ASP A 201 8.91 15.55 3.37
C ASP A 201 9.30 15.91 4.82
N ALA A 202 8.34 15.79 5.75
CA ALA A 202 8.57 16.07 7.18
C ALA A 202 9.76 15.27 7.76
N PRO A 203 10.67 15.86 8.56
CA PRO A 203 11.72 15.11 9.24
C PRO A 203 11.20 14.50 10.55
N GLY A 204 10.31 13.54 10.35
CA GLY A 204 10.41 12.21 10.95
C GLY A 204 10.57 11.14 9.86
N ARG A 205 10.73 11.58 8.59
CA ARG A 205 10.89 10.78 7.38
C ARG A 205 12.00 11.29 6.45
N VAL A 206 12.97 12.05 6.97
CA VAL A 206 14.34 11.78 6.49
C VAL A 206 14.60 10.36 6.98
N PRO A 207 14.86 9.39 6.09
CA PRO A 207 15.47 8.18 6.56
C PRO A 207 16.79 8.64 7.18
N GLU A 208 16.89 8.61 8.52
CA GLU A 208 18.19 8.43 9.17
C GLU A 208 18.89 7.39 8.31
N ALA A 209 20.00 7.79 7.66
CA ALA A 209 20.54 7.12 6.47
C ALA A 209 20.27 5.63 6.60
N LEU A 210 19.33 5.11 5.77
CA LEU A 210 18.80 3.78 6.02
C LEU A 210 20.01 2.87 6.14
N PRO A 211 20.12 2.11 7.24
CA PRO A 211 21.29 1.27 7.43
C PRO A 211 21.52 0.48 6.16
N GLU A 212 22.68 0.67 5.53
CA GLU A 212 22.96 -0.01 4.28
C GLU A 212 23.00 -1.53 4.55
N GLY A 213 22.24 -2.28 3.75
CA GLY A 213 22.14 -3.72 3.90
C GLY A 213 21.11 -4.17 4.94
N LEU A 214 21.47 -5.17 5.72
CA LEU A 214 20.58 -5.87 6.64
C LEU A 214 20.90 -5.49 8.09
N VAL A 215 19.91 -5.04 8.85
CA VAL A 215 20.06 -4.66 10.26
C VAL A 215 19.30 -5.55 11.21
N ALA A 216 19.88 -5.77 12.39
CA ALA A 216 19.24 -6.54 13.44
C ALA A 216 17.95 -5.88 13.92
N ALA A 217 16.91 -6.68 14.05
CA ALA A 217 15.59 -6.29 14.50
C ALA A 217 14.92 -7.43 15.25
N SER A 218 13.76 -7.15 15.83
CA SER A 218 12.88 -8.15 16.43
C SER A 218 11.45 -7.96 15.94
N ILE A 219 10.77 -9.07 15.63
CA ILE A 219 9.35 -9.04 15.30
C ILE A 219 8.58 -8.53 16.52
N LYS A 220 7.88 -7.41 16.40
CA LYS A 220 6.99 -6.92 17.47
C LYS A 220 5.64 -7.62 17.42
N MET A 221 5.10 -7.75 16.21
CA MET A 221 3.79 -8.35 15.96
C MET A 221 3.72 -8.78 14.50
N PHE A 222 3.02 -9.89 14.26
CA PHE A 222 2.57 -10.29 12.94
C PHE A 222 1.08 -10.65 13.00
N ARG A 223 0.29 -10.15 12.03
CA ARG A 223 -1.13 -10.48 11.87
C ARG A 223 -1.28 -11.37 10.65
N ASP A 224 -1.33 -12.67 10.89
CA ASP A 224 -1.35 -13.69 9.84
C ASP A 224 -2.52 -13.49 8.86
N GLU A 225 -3.73 -13.29 9.39
CA GLU A 225 -4.95 -13.03 8.59
C GLU A 225 -4.85 -11.84 7.63
N LYS A 226 -4.06 -10.83 7.98
CA LYS A 226 -3.90 -9.60 7.18
C LYS A 226 -2.54 -9.53 6.49
N ASN A 227 -1.71 -10.55 6.65
CA ASN A 227 -0.39 -10.71 6.07
C ASN A 227 0.53 -9.48 6.24
N PHE A 228 0.53 -8.87 7.43
CA PHE A 228 1.44 -7.77 7.74
C PHE A 228 1.87 -7.78 9.20
N GLY A 229 2.98 -7.12 9.49
CA GLY A 229 3.49 -6.97 10.84
C GLY A 229 4.32 -5.72 11.04
N PHE A 230 4.90 -5.65 12.22
CA PHE A 230 5.83 -4.60 12.61
C PHE A 230 7.07 -5.20 13.26
N VAL A 231 8.24 -4.65 12.96
CA VAL A 231 9.50 -4.95 13.62
C VAL A 231 9.97 -3.78 14.45
N ARG A 232 10.70 -4.06 15.53
CA ARG A 232 11.52 -3.08 16.23
C ARG A 232 12.96 -3.26 15.76
N VAL A 233 13.53 -2.23 15.17
CA VAL A 233 14.91 -2.26 14.66
C VAL A 233 15.83 -1.58 15.66
N ASP A 234 16.98 -2.18 15.94
CA ASP A 234 17.95 -1.61 16.87
C ASP A 234 18.51 -0.31 16.30
N GLY A 235 18.48 0.77 17.09
CA GLY A 235 18.93 2.10 16.65
C GLY A 235 17.90 2.94 15.88
N VAL A 236 16.77 2.36 15.46
CA VAL A 236 15.71 3.11 14.74
C VAL A 236 14.56 3.46 15.70
N LYS A 237 14.20 4.74 15.77
CA LYS A 237 13.04 5.19 16.57
C LYS A 237 11.72 4.74 15.93
N GLY A 238 10.88 4.07 16.70
CA GLY A 238 9.56 3.60 16.28
C GLY A 238 9.55 2.16 15.73
N ASP A 239 8.36 1.66 15.40
CA ASP A 239 8.24 0.35 14.76
C ASP A 239 8.22 0.51 13.24
N VAL A 240 8.84 -0.42 12.52
CA VAL A 240 8.90 -0.42 11.05
C VAL A 240 7.92 -1.45 10.51
N PHE A 241 7.07 -1.02 9.58
CA PHE A 241 6.09 -1.88 8.93
C PHE A 241 6.77 -2.92 8.03
N PHE A 242 6.21 -4.12 7.94
CA PHE A 242 6.53 -5.06 6.87
C PHE A 242 5.28 -5.76 6.37
N HIS A 243 5.22 -6.01 5.07
CA HIS A 243 4.23 -6.91 4.49
C HIS A 243 4.79 -8.33 4.51
N GLY A 244 3.95 -9.35 4.68
CA GLY A 244 4.41 -10.75 4.74
C GLY A 244 5.08 -11.22 3.45
N SER A 245 4.86 -10.54 2.32
CA SER A 245 5.61 -10.79 1.08
C SER A 245 7.07 -10.36 1.12
N SER A 246 7.44 -9.46 2.04
CA SER A 246 8.83 -9.04 2.28
C SER A 246 9.57 -10.00 3.21
N VAL A 247 8.86 -10.96 3.80
CA VAL A 247 9.42 -11.96 4.71
C VAL A 247 9.95 -13.12 3.88
N ALA A 248 11.23 -13.45 4.07
CA ALA A 248 11.81 -14.61 3.45
C ALA A 248 11.07 -15.88 3.95
N SER A 249 10.86 -16.84 3.05
CA SER A 249 10.07 -18.06 3.30
C SER A 249 10.54 -18.90 4.50
N ASN A 250 11.74 -18.60 4.98
CA ASN A 250 12.47 -19.24 6.06
C ASN A 250 12.26 -18.65 7.45
N VAL A 251 11.54 -17.54 7.57
CA VAL A 251 11.37 -16.83 8.84
C VAL A 251 10.05 -17.21 9.49
N ALA A 252 10.10 -17.79 10.68
CA ALA A 252 8.92 -17.94 11.53
C ALA A 252 8.53 -16.57 12.10
N LEU A 253 7.28 -16.13 11.95
CA LEU A 253 6.86 -14.80 12.40
C LEU A 253 6.21 -14.87 13.77
N ALA A 254 7.04 -14.95 14.82
CA ALA A 254 6.61 -14.91 16.22
C ALA A 254 7.05 -13.60 16.90
N PRO A 255 6.19 -12.95 17.72
CA PRO A 255 6.60 -11.81 18.54
C PRO A 255 7.87 -12.13 19.36
N GLY A 256 8.83 -11.22 19.36
CA GLY A 256 10.14 -11.38 20.00
C GLY A 256 11.22 -12.02 19.13
N MET A 257 10.88 -12.66 18.01
CA MET A 257 11.87 -13.33 17.14
C MET A 257 12.87 -12.33 16.57
N LYS A 258 14.16 -12.67 16.66
CA LYS A 258 15.25 -11.87 16.09
C LYS A 258 15.37 -12.12 14.60
N VAL A 259 15.44 -11.04 13.84
CA VAL A 259 15.51 -11.01 12.38
C VAL A 259 16.54 -9.99 11.92
N LYS A 260 16.98 -10.12 10.68
CA LYS A 260 17.70 -9.10 9.92
C LYS A 260 16.72 -8.46 8.94
N VAL A 261 16.61 -7.14 8.89
CA VAL A 261 15.70 -6.45 7.98
C VAL A 261 16.43 -5.47 7.09
N ARG A 262 15.99 -5.34 5.85
CA ARG A 262 16.38 -4.24 4.97
C ARG A 262 15.28 -3.19 5.01
N ILE A 263 15.61 -2.01 5.50
CA ILE A 263 14.65 -0.91 5.57
C ILE A 263 14.71 -0.16 4.24
N GLY A 264 13.54 0.05 3.65
CA GLY A 264 13.30 0.93 2.53
C GLY A 264 12.24 1.97 2.87
N VAL A 265 11.77 2.66 1.83
CA VAL A 265 10.67 3.62 1.92
C VAL A 265 9.58 3.23 0.93
N ASP A 266 8.31 3.30 1.36
CA ASP A 266 7.16 3.09 0.48
C ASP A 266 6.94 4.30 -0.45
N SER A 267 5.99 4.18 -1.37
CA SER A 267 5.61 5.25 -2.31
C SER A 267 5.04 6.51 -1.64
N ARG A 268 4.87 6.50 -0.31
CA ARG A 268 4.44 7.64 0.52
C ARG A 268 5.57 8.11 1.46
N GLY A 269 6.79 7.61 1.27
CA GLY A 269 7.97 7.92 2.09
C GLY A 269 7.98 7.26 3.47
N ARG A 270 7.06 6.34 3.80
CA ARG A 270 7.06 5.63 5.09
C ARG A 270 8.13 4.55 5.11
N ARG A 271 8.81 4.41 6.23
CA ARG A 271 9.73 3.30 6.47
C ARG A 271 8.97 1.97 6.40
N GLN A 272 9.44 1.08 5.54
CA GLN A 272 8.97 -0.30 5.46
C GLN A 272 10.15 -1.25 5.35
N CYS A 273 9.95 -2.51 5.71
CA CYS A 273 10.94 -3.54 5.42
C CYS A 273 10.73 -4.05 4.00
N ASP A 274 11.74 -3.88 3.15
CA ASP A 274 11.78 -4.46 1.81
C ASP A 274 12.20 -5.94 1.87
N ALA A 275 12.93 -6.32 2.92
CA ALA A 275 13.28 -7.70 3.24
C ALA A 275 13.25 -7.92 4.76
N VAL A 276 12.77 -9.09 5.18
CA VAL A 276 12.84 -9.61 6.55
C VAL A 276 13.42 -11.02 6.48
N GLU A 277 14.63 -11.18 7.00
CA GLU A 277 15.46 -12.38 6.96
C GLU A 277 15.76 -12.86 8.39
N ALA A 278 16.13 -14.11 8.59
CA ALA A 278 16.55 -14.57 9.92
C ALA A 278 17.95 -14.03 10.28
N VAL A 279 18.28 -13.91 11.57
CA VAL A 279 19.67 -13.61 11.98
C VAL A 279 20.52 -14.87 11.78
N ASP A 280 21.45 -14.83 10.82
CA ASP A 280 22.46 -15.90 10.67
C ASP A 280 23.25 -16.08 11.97
N GLY A 281 23.18 -17.28 12.54
CA GLY A 281 23.80 -17.63 13.83
C GLY A 281 22.89 -18.44 14.76
N ALA A 282 21.57 -18.41 14.53
CA ALA A 282 20.66 -19.47 14.96
C ALA A 282 20.30 -20.29 13.72
N GLY A 283 21.30 -20.97 13.15
CA GLY A 283 21.08 -21.89 12.06
C GLY A 283 20.27 -23.07 12.57
N ASP A 284 19.04 -23.20 12.08
CA ASP A 284 18.79 -24.41 11.32
C ASP A 284 18.88 -24.00 9.86
N THR A 285 19.81 -24.61 9.13
CA THR A 285 19.65 -24.77 7.68
C THR A 285 18.19 -25.12 7.46
N LEU A 286 17.44 -24.30 6.73
CA LEU A 286 16.11 -24.75 6.35
C LEU A 286 16.31 -26.08 5.64
N ASP A 287 15.72 -27.11 6.22
CA ASP A 287 15.56 -28.38 5.57
C ASP A 287 14.57 -28.16 4.41
N GLU A 288 15.00 -27.50 3.34
CA GLU A 288 14.23 -27.31 2.14
C GLU A 288 14.38 -28.55 1.27
N VAL A 289 13.28 -28.92 0.64
CA VAL A 289 13.28 -29.97 -0.36
C VAL A 289 12.79 -29.39 -1.66
N GLU A 290 13.53 -29.70 -2.71
CA GLU A 290 13.14 -29.39 -4.07
C GLU A 290 12.10 -30.41 -4.52
N ARG A 291 10.99 -29.92 -5.04
CA ARG A 291 9.90 -30.74 -5.58
C ARG A 291 9.46 -30.16 -6.93
N PRO A 292 9.02 -31.01 -7.87
CA PRO A 292 8.32 -30.52 -9.04
C PRO A 292 7.02 -29.83 -8.60
N ILE A 293 6.66 -28.74 -9.26
CA ILE A 293 5.44 -27.97 -9.01
C ILE A 293 4.77 -27.55 -10.31
N PHE A 294 3.44 -27.51 -10.32
CA PHE A 294 2.68 -26.90 -11.42
C PHE A 294 1.71 -25.84 -10.90
N SER A 295 1.35 -24.91 -11.79
CA SER A 295 0.40 -23.85 -11.48
C SER A 295 -0.98 -24.11 -12.09
N MET A 296 -2.03 -23.86 -11.31
CA MET A 296 -3.43 -23.94 -11.71
C MET A 296 -4.21 -22.75 -11.16
N ASN A 297 -5.18 -22.24 -11.91
CA ASN A 297 -6.05 -21.14 -11.46
C ASN A 297 -7.27 -21.69 -10.70
N MET A 298 -7.85 -20.88 -9.81
CA MET A 298 -9.16 -21.17 -9.22
C MET A 298 -10.25 -21.19 -10.31
N PRO A 299 -11.31 -22.00 -10.20
CA PRO A 299 -11.66 -22.86 -9.06
C PRO A 299 -10.95 -24.22 -9.06
N PHE A 300 -10.40 -24.66 -10.19
CA PHE A 300 -9.84 -26.00 -10.35
C PHE A 300 -8.69 -26.31 -9.38
N ALA A 301 -7.88 -25.32 -9.00
CA ALA A 301 -6.83 -25.54 -8.01
C ALA A 301 -7.41 -25.92 -6.64
N GLY A 302 -8.54 -25.33 -6.24
CA GLY A 302 -9.27 -25.72 -5.03
C GLY A 302 -9.82 -27.14 -5.17
N LEU A 303 -10.45 -27.45 -6.31
CA LEU A 303 -11.02 -28.78 -6.56
C LEU A 303 -9.97 -29.89 -6.50
N VAL A 304 -8.77 -29.67 -7.04
CA VAL A 304 -7.66 -30.62 -6.93
C VAL A 304 -7.17 -30.72 -5.47
N ALA A 305 -6.96 -29.59 -4.80
CA ALA A 305 -6.43 -29.58 -3.42
C ALA A 305 -7.38 -30.22 -2.40
N HIS A 306 -8.70 -30.12 -2.62
CA HIS A 306 -9.72 -30.80 -1.81
C HIS A 306 -9.98 -32.25 -2.23
N GLY A 307 -9.29 -32.75 -3.26
CA GLY A 307 -9.45 -34.13 -3.74
C GLY A 307 -10.73 -34.39 -4.54
N VAL A 308 -11.46 -33.34 -4.96
CA VAL A 308 -12.70 -33.45 -5.74
C VAL A 308 -12.41 -33.66 -7.22
N LYS A 309 -11.45 -32.90 -7.78
CA LYS A 309 -10.99 -33.08 -9.16
C LYS A 309 -9.91 -34.16 -9.19
N THR A 310 -10.31 -35.38 -9.51
CA THR A 310 -9.46 -36.57 -9.58
C THR A 310 -8.86 -36.81 -10.97
N LEU A 311 -9.29 -36.07 -11.98
CA LEU A 311 -8.76 -36.13 -13.34
C LEU A 311 -8.30 -34.73 -13.79
N GLU A 312 -7.00 -34.50 -13.89
CA GLU A 312 -6.44 -33.27 -14.46
C GLU A 312 -6.35 -33.38 -15.98
N THR A 313 -6.76 -32.35 -16.71
CA THR A 313 -6.91 -32.43 -18.17
C THR A 313 -6.12 -31.34 -18.89
N ARG A 314 -5.36 -31.70 -19.93
CA ARG A 314 -4.54 -30.77 -20.72
C ARG A 314 -4.54 -31.16 -22.20
N ASN A 315 -4.09 -30.25 -23.05
CA ASN A 315 -3.83 -30.53 -24.48
C ASN A 315 -2.36 -30.88 -24.77
N HIS A 316 -1.57 -31.16 -23.73
CA HIS A 316 -0.16 -31.53 -23.78
C HIS A 316 0.18 -32.54 -22.67
N THR A 317 1.29 -33.24 -22.79
CA THR A 317 1.71 -34.37 -21.95
C THR A 317 2.57 -33.98 -20.74
N MET A 318 2.39 -32.78 -20.17
CA MET A 318 3.29 -32.24 -19.13
C MET A 318 3.43 -33.11 -17.87
N PHE A 319 2.45 -33.98 -17.59
CA PHE A 319 2.46 -34.86 -16.41
C PHE A 319 3.04 -36.25 -16.67
N VAL A 320 3.25 -36.66 -17.92
CA VAL A 320 3.81 -37.98 -18.26
C VAL A 320 5.14 -38.27 -17.54
N PRO A 321 6.09 -37.32 -17.40
CA PRO A 321 7.34 -37.57 -16.69
C PRO A 321 7.19 -37.75 -15.16
N TYR A 322 6.01 -37.49 -14.61
CA TYR A 322 5.75 -37.42 -13.18
C TYR A 322 4.79 -38.51 -12.69
N GLU A 323 4.46 -39.51 -13.52
CA GLU A 323 3.64 -40.65 -13.11
C GLU A 323 4.24 -41.35 -11.87
N GLY A 324 3.40 -41.54 -10.84
CA GLY A 324 3.77 -42.10 -9.54
C GLY A 324 4.45 -41.10 -8.58
N GLN A 325 4.73 -39.87 -9.01
CA GLN A 325 5.45 -38.88 -8.21
C GLN A 325 4.52 -37.91 -7.48
N GLU A 326 5.04 -37.35 -6.39
CA GLU A 326 4.43 -36.23 -5.68
C GLU A 326 4.89 -34.90 -6.29
N VAL A 327 3.93 -34.09 -6.70
CA VAL A 327 4.12 -32.79 -7.32
C VAL A 327 3.37 -31.75 -6.49
N LEU A 328 3.99 -30.60 -6.26
CA LEU A 328 3.32 -29.49 -5.58
C LEU A 328 2.28 -28.84 -6.50
N LEU A 329 1.25 -28.27 -5.88
CA LEU A 329 0.22 -27.47 -6.53
C LEU A 329 0.35 -26.00 -6.10
N HIS A 330 0.61 -25.13 -7.08
CA HIS A 330 0.57 -23.67 -6.93
C HIS A 330 -0.75 -23.08 -7.44
N VAL A 331 -1.32 -22.13 -6.70
CA VAL A 331 -2.54 -21.43 -7.09
C VAL A 331 -2.20 -20.14 -7.82
N GLY A 332 -2.58 -20.03 -9.09
CA GLY A 332 -2.42 -18.81 -9.88
C GLY A 332 -3.28 -17.64 -9.38
N ARG A 333 -2.87 -16.42 -9.72
CA ARG A 333 -3.56 -15.19 -9.27
C ARG A 333 -4.90 -14.94 -9.97
N ARG A 334 -5.13 -15.56 -11.13
CA ARG A 334 -6.34 -15.35 -11.94
C ARG A 334 -7.40 -16.41 -11.60
N THR A 335 -8.65 -16.10 -11.90
CA THR A 335 -9.72 -17.11 -11.94
C THR A 335 -9.84 -17.61 -13.38
N TYR A 336 -9.99 -18.91 -13.55
CA TYR A 336 -10.23 -19.53 -14.84
C TYR A 336 -11.67 -19.23 -15.29
N PRO A 337 -11.89 -18.74 -16.52
CA PRO A 337 -13.20 -18.30 -16.98
C PRO A 337 -14.00 -19.49 -17.56
N ASP A 338 -14.40 -20.45 -16.73
CA ASP A 338 -15.19 -21.60 -17.20
C ASP A 338 -16.71 -21.31 -17.27
N GLY A 339 -17.14 -20.08 -16.98
CA GLY A 339 -18.54 -19.69 -17.04
C GLY A 339 -19.43 -20.35 -15.97
N GLY A 340 -18.87 -20.98 -14.94
CA GLY A 340 -19.64 -21.68 -13.91
C GLY A 340 -19.98 -23.14 -14.25
N VAL A 341 -19.49 -23.66 -15.37
CA VAL A 341 -19.72 -25.06 -15.79
C VAL A 341 -19.29 -26.06 -14.73
N HIS A 342 -18.19 -25.80 -14.00
CA HIS A 342 -17.78 -26.65 -12.87
C HIS A 342 -18.89 -26.81 -11.83
N ARG A 343 -19.69 -25.77 -11.55
CA ARG A 343 -20.80 -25.84 -10.57
C ARG A 343 -21.93 -26.73 -11.08
N GLU A 344 -22.24 -26.69 -12.38
CA GLU A 344 -23.25 -27.57 -12.98
C GLU A 344 -22.85 -29.04 -12.90
N ILE A 345 -21.57 -29.36 -13.14
CA ILE A 345 -21.05 -30.73 -12.99
C ILE A 345 -21.09 -31.16 -11.52
N LEU A 346 -20.62 -30.32 -10.60
CA LEU A 346 -20.56 -30.64 -9.17
C LEU A 346 -21.96 -30.75 -8.54
N GLY A 347 -22.91 -29.92 -8.98
CA GLY A 347 -24.31 -29.92 -8.51
C GLY A 347 -25.07 -31.21 -8.81
N ARG A 348 -24.52 -32.10 -9.64
CA ARG A 348 -25.04 -33.46 -9.82
C ARG A 348 -24.88 -34.32 -8.56
N SER A 349 -23.92 -33.99 -7.68
CA SER A 349 -23.54 -34.83 -6.54
C SER A 349 -23.32 -34.06 -5.22
N LEU A 350 -23.10 -32.74 -5.27
CA LEU A 350 -22.79 -31.89 -4.12
C LEU A 350 -23.84 -30.79 -3.97
N ASP A 351 -24.05 -30.34 -2.73
CA ASP A 351 -24.86 -29.14 -2.47
C ASP A 351 -24.07 -27.84 -2.65
N GLU A 352 -24.77 -26.70 -2.68
CA GLU A 352 -24.15 -25.38 -2.92
C GLU A 352 -23.09 -25.00 -1.88
N ALA A 353 -23.29 -25.36 -0.61
CA ALA A 353 -22.34 -25.03 0.46
C ALA A 353 -21.05 -25.83 0.32
N GLU A 354 -21.18 -27.10 -0.07
CA GLU A 354 -20.07 -27.97 -0.39
C GLU A 354 -19.33 -27.49 -1.64
N ILE A 355 -20.05 -27.10 -2.70
CA ILE A 355 -19.45 -26.50 -3.91
C ILE A 355 -18.64 -25.25 -3.56
N ASP A 356 -19.19 -24.34 -2.75
CA ASP A 356 -18.49 -23.14 -2.31
C ASP A 356 -17.23 -23.47 -1.51
N ARG A 357 -17.29 -24.50 -0.66
CA ARG A 357 -16.13 -24.98 0.11
C ARG A 357 -15.03 -25.50 -0.80
N VAL A 358 -15.35 -26.41 -1.73
CA VAL A 358 -14.35 -27.10 -2.56
C VAL A 358 -13.82 -26.24 -3.71
N THR A 359 -14.53 -25.16 -4.05
CA THR A 359 -14.08 -24.15 -5.02
C THR A 359 -13.36 -22.96 -4.38
N SER A 360 -13.15 -23.00 -3.05
CA SER A 360 -12.45 -21.97 -2.27
C SER A 360 -11.16 -22.50 -1.63
N LEU A 361 -10.29 -21.57 -1.22
CA LEU A 361 -9.12 -21.90 -0.41
C LEU A 361 -9.48 -21.82 1.09
N PRO A 362 -9.01 -22.77 1.92
CA PRO A 362 -9.13 -22.66 3.37
C PRO A 362 -8.40 -21.43 3.93
N SER A 363 -8.75 -21.06 5.17
CA SER A 363 -8.01 -20.03 5.90
C SER A 363 -6.52 -20.35 5.98
N GLY A 364 -5.66 -19.34 5.85
CA GLY A 364 -4.20 -19.49 5.81
C GLY A 364 -3.61 -19.79 4.42
N PHE A 365 -4.45 -20.03 3.41
CA PHE A 365 -4.02 -20.17 2.01
C PHE A 365 -4.51 -19.02 1.16
N SER A 366 -3.72 -18.65 0.16
CA SER A 366 -3.97 -17.54 -0.74
C SER A 366 -3.44 -17.82 -2.13
N ARG A 367 -3.96 -17.09 -3.11
CA ARG A 367 -3.45 -17.13 -4.48
C ARG A 367 -2.00 -16.64 -4.52
N GLY A 368 -1.17 -17.22 -5.39
CA GLY A 368 0.27 -16.95 -5.48
C GLY A 368 1.10 -17.76 -4.49
N GLN A 369 0.59 -18.89 -4.01
CA GLN A 369 1.28 -19.80 -3.10
C GLN A 369 1.27 -21.23 -3.63
N ALA A 370 2.28 -22.02 -3.27
CA ALA A 370 2.12 -23.48 -3.21
C ALA A 370 1.21 -23.81 -2.03
N VAL A 371 0.22 -24.68 -2.24
CA VAL A 371 -0.85 -24.95 -1.25
C VAL A 371 -1.04 -26.41 -0.92
N ALA A 372 -0.66 -27.32 -1.83
CA ALA A 372 -0.87 -28.74 -1.65
C ALA A 372 0.25 -29.57 -2.32
N VAL A 373 0.38 -30.82 -1.89
CA VAL A 373 1.09 -31.88 -2.60
C VAL A 373 0.04 -32.78 -3.25
N VAL A 374 0.23 -33.14 -4.52
CA VAL A 374 -0.65 -34.06 -5.25
C VAL A 374 0.16 -35.23 -5.81
N ARG A 375 -0.42 -36.42 -5.80
CA ARG A 375 0.20 -37.60 -6.39
C ARG A 375 -0.32 -37.82 -7.81
N VAL A 376 0.58 -37.62 -8.76
CA VAL A 376 0.30 -37.76 -10.20
C VAL A 376 0.27 -39.25 -10.55
N GLY A 377 -0.83 -39.68 -11.15
CA GLY A 377 -1.02 -41.02 -11.69
C GLY A 377 -0.76 -41.06 -13.20
N LYS A 378 -1.36 -42.06 -13.86
CA LYS A 378 -1.22 -42.28 -15.29
C LYS A 378 -1.79 -41.11 -16.10
N THR A 379 -1.10 -40.72 -17.17
CA THR A 379 -1.62 -39.80 -18.19
C THR A 379 -2.01 -40.60 -19.44
N GLU A 380 -3.27 -40.48 -19.86
CA GLU A 380 -3.81 -41.17 -21.02
C GLU A 380 -4.42 -40.17 -22.01
N LEU A 381 -4.35 -40.51 -23.30
CA LEU A 381 -5.04 -39.75 -24.34
C LEU A 381 -6.45 -40.30 -24.49
N ILE A 382 -7.46 -39.48 -24.22
CA ILE A 382 -8.85 -39.73 -24.60
C ILE A 382 -9.13 -38.86 -25.82
N ALA A 383 -8.95 -39.43 -27.01
CA ALA A 383 -9.03 -38.69 -28.26
C ALA A 383 -10.47 -38.31 -28.62
N ASP A 384 -11.40 -39.26 -28.44
CA ASP A 384 -12.79 -39.11 -28.81
C ASP A 384 -13.56 -38.26 -27.78
N GLU A 385 -14.34 -37.30 -28.27
CA GLU A 385 -15.16 -36.43 -27.42
C GLU A 385 -16.25 -37.22 -26.70
N SER A 386 -16.83 -38.23 -27.35
CA SER A 386 -17.85 -39.09 -26.73
C SER A 386 -17.36 -39.74 -25.44
N ASP A 387 -16.10 -40.18 -25.43
CA ASP A 387 -15.50 -40.85 -24.27
C ASP A 387 -15.17 -39.83 -23.18
N ARG A 388 -14.80 -38.59 -23.55
CA ARG A 388 -14.62 -37.49 -22.58
C ARG A 388 -15.94 -37.01 -21.97
N CYS A 389 -17.05 -37.16 -22.70
CA CYS A 389 -18.40 -36.86 -22.22
C CYS A 389 -18.98 -37.97 -21.33
N ALA A 390 -18.26 -39.07 -21.09
CA ALA A 390 -18.69 -40.08 -20.15
C ALA A 390 -18.88 -39.47 -18.74
N PRO A 391 -19.99 -39.75 -18.04
CA PRO A 391 -20.32 -39.06 -16.78
C PRO A 391 -19.22 -39.13 -15.71
N GLU A 392 -18.52 -40.25 -15.60
CA GLU A 392 -17.41 -40.45 -14.68
C GLU A 392 -16.18 -39.62 -15.03
N VAL A 393 -15.93 -39.39 -16.34
CA VAL A 393 -14.82 -38.55 -16.81
C VAL A 393 -15.14 -37.08 -16.56
N GLU A 394 -16.36 -36.64 -16.86
CA GLU A 394 -16.80 -35.27 -16.55
C GLU A 394 -16.79 -34.99 -15.04
N ALA A 395 -17.29 -35.92 -14.23
CA ALA A 395 -17.30 -35.81 -12.78
C ALA A 395 -15.86 -35.70 -12.22
N GLY A 396 -14.97 -36.59 -12.64
CA GLY A 396 -13.57 -36.57 -12.21
C GLY A 396 -12.81 -35.33 -12.70
N ALA A 397 -13.14 -34.80 -13.87
CA ALA A 397 -12.54 -33.59 -14.41
C ALA A 397 -13.17 -32.30 -13.87
N CYS A 398 -14.36 -32.38 -13.27
CA CYS A 398 -15.22 -31.25 -12.92
C CYS A 398 -15.46 -30.29 -14.10
N ALA A 399 -15.52 -30.83 -15.31
CA ALA A 399 -15.65 -30.08 -16.56
C ALA A 399 -16.35 -30.95 -17.60
N THR A 400 -16.99 -30.33 -18.59
CA THR A 400 -17.62 -31.09 -19.68
C THR A 400 -16.58 -31.70 -20.61
N GLY A 401 -16.96 -32.77 -21.30
CA GLY A 401 -16.11 -33.42 -22.30
C GLY A 401 -15.61 -32.47 -23.39
N GLN A 402 -16.43 -31.49 -23.75
CA GLN A 402 -16.11 -30.44 -24.73
C GLN A 402 -15.08 -29.42 -24.23
N ALA A 403 -15.15 -29.05 -22.94
CA ALA A 403 -14.29 -28.01 -22.36
C ALA A 403 -12.93 -28.52 -21.86
N MET A 404 -12.84 -29.82 -21.55
CA MET A 404 -11.63 -30.42 -21.00
C MET A 404 -10.56 -30.73 -22.07
N GLY A 405 -9.30 -30.86 -21.64
CA GLY A 405 -8.21 -31.29 -22.51
C GLY A 405 -8.27 -32.77 -22.88
N ARG A 406 -7.58 -33.17 -23.96
CA ARG A 406 -7.57 -34.57 -24.45
C ARG A 406 -6.64 -35.51 -23.66
N TYR A 407 -5.61 -34.98 -23.02
CA TYR A 407 -4.74 -35.76 -22.13
C TYR A 407 -5.28 -35.67 -20.72
N VAL A 408 -5.70 -36.81 -20.19
CA VAL A 408 -6.31 -36.96 -18.88
C VAL A 408 -5.30 -37.61 -17.95
N THR A 409 -5.01 -36.99 -16.83
CA THR A 409 -4.04 -37.44 -15.83
C THR A 409 -4.77 -37.70 -14.53
N THR A 410 -4.68 -38.93 -14.01
CA THR A 410 -5.27 -39.25 -12.71
C THR A 410 -4.52 -38.54 -11.60
N ILE A 411 -5.25 -37.92 -10.67
CA ILE A 411 -4.73 -37.43 -9.39
C ILE A 411 -5.21 -38.42 -8.33
N THR A 412 -4.26 -39.18 -7.77
CA THR A 412 -4.57 -40.31 -6.88
C THR A 412 -4.64 -39.93 -5.41
N ASP A 413 -3.99 -38.83 -5.05
CA ASP A 413 -3.97 -38.29 -3.69
C ASP A 413 -3.72 -36.77 -3.75
N ALA A 414 -4.28 -36.03 -2.79
CA ALA A 414 -4.05 -34.60 -2.62
C ALA A 414 -4.08 -34.26 -1.13
N ARG A 415 -3.02 -33.59 -0.66
CA ARG A 415 -2.92 -33.12 0.73
C ARG A 415 -2.52 -31.66 0.77
N TRP A 416 -3.20 -30.89 1.62
CA TRP A 416 -2.80 -29.52 1.93
C TRP A 416 -1.42 -29.51 2.57
N LEU A 417 -0.61 -28.51 2.24
CA LEU A 417 0.61 -28.22 2.98
C LEU A 417 0.25 -27.77 4.41
N GLY A 418 1.21 -27.80 5.34
CA GLY A 418 0.99 -27.24 6.68
C GLY A 418 0.69 -25.74 6.68
N ARG A 419 1.16 -25.01 5.63
CA ARG A 419 0.84 -23.60 5.34
C ARG A 419 1.11 -23.29 3.87
N GLY A 420 0.53 -22.20 3.36
CA GLY A 420 0.84 -21.71 2.02
C GLY A 420 2.28 -21.17 1.91
N VAL A 421 2.99 -21.53 0.84
CA VAL A 421 4.36 -21.04 0.58
C VAL A 421 4.34 -20.05 -0.59
N PRO A 422 4.58 -18.74 -0.36
CA PRO A 422 4.57 -17.73 -1.42
C PRO A 422 5.61 -18.00 -2.51
N MET A 423 5.16 -18.01 -3.77
CA MET A 423 6.07 -18.15 -4.92
C MET A 423 5.42 -17.67 -6.22
N ARG A 424 6.23 -17.52 -7.28
CA ARG A 424 5.73 -17.17 -8.62
C ARG A 424 5.43 -18.44 -9.41
N GLY A 425 4.21 -18.55 -9.92
CA GLY A 425 3.86 -19.59 -10.89
C GLY A 425 4.59 -19.41 -12.22
N GLN A 426 4.94 -20.52 -12.86
CA GLN A 426 5.53 -20.57 -14.20
C GLN A 426 4.73 -21.52 -15.10
N PRO A 427 4.85 -21.41 -16.44
CA PRO A 427 4.29 -22.38 -17.37
C PRO A 427 4.92 -23.77 -17.17
N GLY A 428 4.11 -24.82 -17.35
CA GLY A 428 4.58 -26.21 -17.24
C GLY A 428 4.79 -26.69 -15.79
N VAL A 429 5.56 -27.77 -15.64
CA VAL A 429 6.07 -28.23 -14.34
C VAL A 429 7.48 -27.69 -14.18
N PHE A 430 7.77 -27.07 -13.04
CA PHE A 430 9.07 -26.47 -12.73
C PHE A 430 9.55 -26.92 -11.35
N ALA A 431 10.84 -26.75 -11.06
CA ALA A 431 11.38 -27.04 -9.74
C ALA A 431 11.04 -25.91 -8.75
N ALA A 432 10.55 -26.26 -7.57
CA ALA A 432 10.37 -25.31 -6.47
C ALA A 432 10.93 -25.89 -5.17
N ARG A 433 11.47 -25.00 -4.34
CA ARG A 433 11.94 -25.34 -2.99
C ARG A 433 10.89 -24.93 -1.99
N VAL A 434 10.52 -25.86 -1.13
CA VAL A 434 9.64 -25.63 0.01
C VAL A 434 10.28 -26.15 1.28
N PRO A 435 10.02 -25.53 2.44
CA PRO A 435 10.46 -26.08 3.71
C PRO A 435 9.88 -27.49 3.92
N ARG A 436 10.70 -28.48 4.25
CA ARG A 436 10.24 -29.86 4.53
C ARG A 436 9.22 -29.91 5.66
N SER A 437 9.26 -28.92 6.57
CA SER A 437 8.28 -28.74 7.64
C SER A 437 6.84 -28.48 7.17
N VAL A 438 6.63 -28.14 5.89
CA VAL A 438 5.28 -27.87 5.35
C VAL A 438 4.68 -29.04 4.56
N LEU A 439 5.46 -30.09 4.28
CA LEU A 439 5.07 -31.20 3.38
C LEU A 439 4.18 -32.27 4.02
#